data_AF-A0A1C0TMD2-F1
#
_entry.id   AF-A0A1C0TMD2-F1
#
_cell.length_a   1.000
_cell.length_b   1.000
_cell.length_c   1.000
_cell.angle_alpha   90.00
_cell.angle_beta   90.00
_cell.angle_gamma   90.00
#
_symmetry.space_group_name_H-M   'P 1'
#
loop_
_entity.id
_entity.type
_entity.pdbx_description
1 polymer ?
#
loop_
_entity_poly.entity_id
_entity_poly.type
_entity_poly.pdbx_seq_one_letter_code
_entity_poly.pdbx_strand_id
1 'polypeptide(L)'
;MPLNVLSSALTRDMVVLTSPDFEGRPSGAKVPHRSAFYIMRQFEKPGLDVQISSFEFKRGFFETGTGHNVVATKHCTSKECHAPIVITAHYDHLGSSGYRHYPGANDNATGVAVMMDIARRLKGIQLDRNIVFVATDAEEKGLHGAKHYVAQIGDDPVFMNINLDMLSIQKRNTLYALASKDFKPLKTQIESQFSNQLVQLTVFFSSKRMARKLNAPKIDWLRASDHYPFHRAKIPFIYFGSGLDKNHHSTDDSLDKINLEKLAQVSKSITGVVLSLASVNASDTN
;
A
#
# COMPACT_ATOMS: atom_id res chain seq x y z
N MET A 1 -25.23 11.13 4.61
CA MET A 1 -24.19 10.74 3.64
C MET A 1 -24.86 10.55 2.28
N PRO A 2 -24.30 11.08 1.17
CA PRO A 2 -24.92 10.92 -0.15
C PRO A 2 -24.86 9.44 -0.58
N LEU A 3 -25.98 8.93 -1.12
CA LEU A 3 -26.15 7.51 -1.49
C LEU A 3 -25.04 6.97 -2.42
N ASN A 4 -24.39 7.81 -3.20
CA ASN A 4 -23.33 7.40 -4.13
C ASN A 4 -22.04 6.91 -3.44
N VAL A 5 -21.70 7.38 -2.23
CA VAL A 5 -20.46 6.99 -1.53
C VAL A 5 -20.52 5.55 -1.00
N LEU A 6 -21.72 5.08 -0.64
CA LEU A 6 -21.95 3.70 -0.18
C LEU A 6 -21.93 2.67 -1.34
N SER A 7 -21.95 3.13 -2.60
CA SER A 7 -22.03 2.27 -3.79
C SER A 7 -20.67 2.03 -4.49
N SER A 8 -19.59 2.68 -4.05
CA SER A 8 -18.29 2.55 -4.70
C SER A 8 -17.64 1.19 -4.43
N ALA A 9 -16.82 0.72 -5.38
CA ALA A 9 -16.10 -0.53 -5.21
C ALA A 9 -15.07 -0.46 -4.06
N LEU A 10 -14.41 0.69 -3.88
CA LEU A 10 -13.54 0.98 -2.74
C LEU A 10 -14.28 0.83 -1.39
N THR A 11 -15.50 1.37 -1.28
CA THR A 11 -16.32 1.25 -0.06
C THR A 11 -16.66 -0.21 0.24
N ARG A 12 -17.03 -0.99 -0.79
CA ARG A 12 -17.28 -2.42 -0.61
C ARG A 12 -16.04 -3.18 -0.16
N ASP A 13 -14.89 -2.86 -0.74
CA ASP A 13 -13.63 -3.51 -0.36
C ASP A 13 -13.28 -3.22 1.11
N MET A 14 -13.47 -1.98 1.56
CA MET A 14 -13.30 -1.61 2.97
C MET A 14 -14.24 -2.41 3.88
N VAL A 15 -15.54 -2.46 3.56
CA VAL A 15 -16.55 -3.22 4.34
C VAL A 15 -16.16 -4.70 4.46
N VAL A 16 -15.74 -5.31 3.35
CA VAL A 16 -15.38 -6.73 3.34
C VAL A 16 -14.10 -6.99 4.12
N LEU A 17 -13.03 -6.23 3.87
CA LEU A 17 -11.74 -6.43 4.52
C LEU A 17 -11.80 -6.25 6.03
N THR A 18 -12.65 -5.34 6.53
CA THR A 18 -12.83 -5.09 7.98
C THR A 18 -13.97 -5.89 8.60
N SER A 19 -14.59 -6.81 7.84
CA SER A 19 -15.70 -7.60 8.37
C SER A 19 -15.21 -8.67 9.36
N PRO A 20 -16.04 -9.08 10.33
CA PRO A 20 -15.72 -10.20 11.21
C PRO A 20 -15.37 -11.50 10.46
N ASP A 21 -15.94 -11.71 9.28
CA ASP A 21 -15.68 -12.86 8.40
C ASP A 21 -14.23 -12.96 7.90
N PHE A 22 -13.45 -11.89 8.06
CA PHE A 22 -12.04 -11.80 7.71
C PHE A 22 -11.14 -11.82 8.94
N GLU A 23 -11.71 -12.02 10.14
CA GLU A 23 -11.03 -12.42 11.37
C GLU A 23 -9.85 -11.53 11.82
N GLY A 24 -9.79 -10.28 11.33
CA GLY A 24 -8.66 -9.38 11.57
C GLY A 24 -7.39 -9.73 10.78
N ARG A 25 -7.54 -10.56 9.75
CA ARG A 25 -6.52 -10.90 8.73
C ARG A 25 -5.17 -11.35 9.31
N PRO A 26 -5.14 -12.38 10.18
CA PRO A 26 -3.89 -12.85 10.76
C PRO A 26 -2.98 -13.52 9.71
N SER A 27 -1.68 -13.34 9.87
CA SER A 27 -0.65 -14.02 9.08
C SER A 27 -0.13 -15.31 9.74
N GLY A 28 0.57 -16.17 8.99
CA GLY A 28 1.33 -17.30 9.54
C GLY A 28 0.70 -18.69 9.41
N ALA A 29 -0.47 -18.82 8.78
CA ALA A 29 -1.10 -20.11 8.51
C ALA A 29 -0.51 -20.76 7.24
N LYS A 30 -0.57 -22.10 7.12
CA LYS A 30 -0.04 -22.83 5.95
C LYS A 30 -0.79 -22.57 4.64
N VAL A 31 -2.06 -22.20 4.75
CA VAL A 31 -2.95 -21.90 3.63
C VAL A 31 -3.21 -20.40 3.58
N PRO A 32 -3.32 -19.80 2.39
CA PRO A 32 -3.64 -18.39 2.25
C PRO A 32 -4.92 -18.04 3.01
N HIS A 33 -4.87 -16.93 3.74
CA HIS A 33 -6.03 -16.43 4.47
C HIS A 33 -7.13 -16.00 3.48
N ARG A 34 -8.39 -15.93 3.93
CA ARG A 34 -9.54 -15.51 3.09
C ARG A 34 -9.31 -14.15 2.42
N SER A 35 -8.57 -13.25 3.07
CA SER A 35 -8.15 -11.97 2.49
C SER A 35 -7.33 -12.12 1.23
N ALA A 36 -6.37 -13.05 1.17
CA ALA A 36 -5.55 -13.28 -0.02
C ALA A 36 -6.43 -13.69 -1.22
N PHE A 37 -7.35 -14.63 -1.03
CA PHE A 37 -8.28 -15.04 -2.09
C PHE A 37 -9.23 -13.92 -2.52
N TYR A 38 -9.69 -13.10 -1.58
CA TYR A 38 -10.51 -11.94 -1.91
C TYR A 38 -9.75 -10.94 -2.77
N ILE A 39 -8.53 -10.57 -2.37
CA ILE A 39 -7.66 -9.63 -3.08
C ILE A 39 -7.32 -10.16 -4.47
N MET A 40 -6.95 -11.43 -4.58
CA MET A 40 -6.71 -12.12 -5.85
C MET A 40 -7.89 -11.93 -6.81
N ARG A 41 -9.11 -12.22 -6.37
CA ARG A 41 -10.33 -12.04 -7.18
C ARG A 41 -10.60 -10.59 -7.55
N GLN A 42 -10.24 -9.62 -6.72
CA GLN A 42 -10.39 -8.21 -7.07
C GLN A 42 -9.40 -7.77 -8.14
N PHE A 43 -8.19 -8.34 -8.17
CA PHE A 43 -7.20 -8.11 -9.22
C PHE A 43 -7.53 -8.83 -10.53
N GLU A 44 -8.17 -10.00 -10.49
CA GLU A 44 -8.64 -10.72 -11.68
C GLU A 44 -9.74 -9.94 -12.44
N LYS A 45 -10.62 -9.21 -11.75
CA LYS A 45 -11.73 -8.44 -12.36
C LYS A 45 -11.30 -7.41 -13.43
N PRO A 46 -10.23 -6.62 -13.21
CA PRO A 46 -9.68 -5.77 -14.26
C PRO A 46 -8.86 -6.52 -15.33
N GLY A 47 -8.68 -7.83 -15.21
CA GLY A 47 -7.97 -8.68 -16.17
C GLY A 47 -6.45 -8.71 -15.96
N LEU A 48 -6.00 -8.59 -14.71
CA LEU A 48 -4.57 -8.71 -14.38
C LEU A 48 -4.14 -10.18 -14.33
N ASP A 49 -2.86 -10.42 -14.60
CA ASP A 49 -2.22 -11.71 -14.29
C ASP A 49 -1.96 -11.76 -12.78
N VAL A 50 -2.42 -12.79 -12.08
CA VAL A 50 -2.40 -12.87 -10.61
C VAL A 50 -1.83 -14.19 -10.13
N GLN A 51 -0.94 -14.13 -9.14
CA GLN A 51 -0.35 -15.27 -8.47
C GLN A 51 -0.26 -15.08 -6.96
N ILE A 52 -0.35 -16.19 -6.21
CA ILE A 52 -0.05 -16.20 -4.78
C ILE A 52 1.37 -16.74 -4.58
N SER A 53 2.26 -15.92 -4.03
CA SER A 53 3.64 -16.28 -3.71
C SER A 53 3.76 -16.59 -2.21
N SER A 54 3.93 -17.88 -1.90
CA SER A 54 4.01 -18.36 -0.52
C SER A 54 5.46 -18.48 -0.05
N PHE A 55 5.71 -18.19 1.23
CA PHE A 55 7.05 -18.25 1.82
C PHE A 55 7.01 -18.59 3.31
N GLU A 56 8.11 -19.12 3.83
CA GLU A 56 8.26 -19.36 5.27
C GLU A 56 9.01 -18.22 5.96
N PHE A 57 8.64 -17.92 7.19
CA PHE A 57 9.33 -16.94 8.02
C PHE A 57 9.38 -17.38 9.49
N LYS A 58 10.37 -16.88 10.24
CA LYS A 58 10.51 -17.17 11.66
C LYS A 58 9.52 -16.33 12.46
N ARG A 59 8.69 -16.97 13.30
CA ARG A 59 7.79 -16.32 14.28
C ARG A 59 8.39 -16.24 15.68
N GLY A 60 9.37 -17.09 15.96
CA GLY A 60 10.08 -17.15 17.23
C GLY A 60 11.38 -17.94 17.08
N PHE A 61 12.02 -18.30 18.20
CA PHE A 61 13.27 -19.07 18.18
C PHE A 61 13.12 -20.46 17.56
N PHE A 62 11.96 -21.11 17.74
CA PHE A 62 11.68 -22.47 17.26
C PHE A 62 10.41 -22.58 16.41
N GLU A 63 9.72 -21.47 16.15
CA GLU A 63 8.45 -21.46 15.43
C GLU A 63 8.60 -20.79 14.06
N THR A 64 8.06 -21.45 13.04
CA THR A 64 7.90 -20.90 11.69
C THR A 64 6.43 -20.59 11.42
N GLY A 65 6.20 -19.55 10.61
CA GLY A 65 4.92 -19.26 9.99
C GLY A 65 5.06 -19.25 8.48
N THR A 66 3.94 -19.36 7.78
CA THR A 66 3.87 -19.19 6.33
C THR A 66 3.15 -17.89 6.00
N GLY A 67 3.71 -17.10 5.10
CA GLY A 67 3.09 -15.90 4.54
C GLY A 67 2.76 -16.11 3.06
N HIS A 68 1.77 -15.37 2.57
CA HIS A 68 1.23 -15.54 1.22
C HIS A 68 1.01 -14.19 0.53
N ASN A 69 2.01 -13.68 -0.17
CA ASN A 69 1.84 -12.45 -0.95
C ASN A 69 0.88 -12.70 -2.12
N VAL A 70 0.00 -11.74 -2.43
CA VAL A 70 -0.78 -11.74 -3.68
C VAL A 70 -0.12 -10.76 -4.64
N VAL A 71 0.40 -11.26 -5.76
CA VAL A 71 1.08 -10.46 -6.78
C VAL A 71 0.19 -10.41 -8.01
N ALA A 72 -0.09 -9.20 -8.51
CA ALA A 72 -0.85 -8.99 -9.73
C ALA A 72 -0.12 -8.04 -10.68
N THR A 73 -0.03 -8.37 -11.96
CA THR A 73 0.67 -7.56 -12.95
C THR A 73 -0.29 -6.97 -13.97
N LYS A 74 -0.25 -5.64 -14.11
CA LYS A 74 -0.74 -4.96 -15.32
C LYS A 74 0.43 -4.80 -16.26
N HIS A 75 0.35 -5.47 -17.40
CA HIS A 75 1.36 -5.33 -18.44
C HIS A 75 1.29 -3.94 -19.10
N CYS A 76 2.47 -3.40 -19.38
CA CYS A 76 2.66 -2.32 -20.33
C CYS A 76 2.04 -2.67 -21.70
N THR A 77 1.71 -1.64 -22.46
CA THR A 77 1.18 -1.79 -23.82
C THR A 77 2.12 -1.18 -24.87
N SER A 78 3.22 -0.56 -24.43
CA SER A 78 4.27 -0.05 -25.31
C SER A 78 5.04 -1.20 -25.97
N LYS A 79 5.66 -0.93 -27.12
CA LYS A 79 6.53 -1.92 -27.81
C LYS A 79 7.75 -2.31 -26.96
N GLU A 80 8.28 -1.34 -26.24
CA GLU A 80 9.38 -1.50 -25.30
C GLU A 80 8.90 -1.03 -23.93
N CYS A 81 8.97 -1.91 -22.95
CA CYS A 81 8.50 -1.63 -21.61
C CYS A 81 9.66 -1.25 -20.73
N HIS A 82 9.60 -0.07 -20.14
CA HIS A 82 10.61 0.32 -19.17
C HIS A 82 10.41 -0.45 -17.84
N ALA A 83 11.40 -0.34 -16.95
CA ALA A 83 11.37 -1.00 -15.64
C ALA A 83 10.05 -0.72 -14.86
N PRO A 84 9.48 -1.74 -14.18
CA PRO A 84 8.17 -1.67 -13.52
C PRO A 84 8.11 -0.70 -12.35
N ILE A 85 6.89 -0.24 -12.06
CA ILE A 85 6.51 0.32 -10.76
C ILE A 85 5.89 -0.80 -9.93
N VAL A 86 6.40 -1.02 -8.72
CA VAL A 86 5.82 -1.97 -7.76
C VAL A 86 4.98 -1.21 -6.75
N ILE A 87 3.69 -1.49 -6.64
CA ILE A 87 2.80 -0.91 -5.64
C ILE A 87 2.56 -1.94 -4.53
N THR A 88 2.92 -1.61 -3.28
CA THR A 88 2.77 -2.50 -2.13
C THR A 88 1.75 -1.98 -1.13
N ALA A 89 1.02 -2.89 -0.50
CA ALA A 89 0.22 -2.65 0.69
C ALA A 89 0.07 -3.97 1.46
N HIS A 90 0.40 -4.00 2.75
CA HIS A 90 0.20 -5.22 3.52
C HIS A 90 -1.27 -5.44 3.81
N TYR A 91 -1.71 -6.69 3.70
CA TYR A 91 -3.09 -7.05 3.98
C TYR A 91 -3.26 -7.71 5.35
N ASP A 92 -2.17 -8.19 5.96
CA ASP A 92 -2.24 -8.79 7.27
C ASP A 92 -2.42 -7.74 8.36
N HIS A 93 -2.99 -8.18 9.48
CA HIS A 93 -3.09 -7.41 10.70
C HIS A 93 -3.09 -8.36 11.91
N LEU A 94 -3.41 -7.84 13.10
CA LEU A 94 -3.25 -8.52 14.38
C LEU A 94 -4.20 -9.71 14.62
N GLY A 95 -5.26 -9.87 13.81
CA GLY A 95 -6.24 -10.94 13.98
C GLY A 95 -7.17 -10.74 15.18
N SER A 96 -7.39 -11.81 15.94
CA SER A 96 -8.18 -11.79 17.17
C SER A 96 -7.38 -12.40 18.32
N SER A 97 -7.48 -11.81 19.52
CA SER A 97 -6.81 -12.29 20.74
C SER A 97 -7.79 -12.29 21.90
N GLY A 98 -8.17 -13.50 22.35
CA GLY A 98 -9.25 -13.68 23.32
C GLY A 98 -10.56 -13.07 22.80
N TYR A 99 -11.14 -12.15 23.57
CA TYR A 99 -12.38 -11.44 23.21
C TYR A 99 -12.14 -10.20 22.32
N ARG A 100 -10.88 -9.84 22.06
CA ARG A 100 -10.53 -8.65 21.28
C ARG A 100 -10.38 -9.01 19.81
N HIS A 101 -11.12 -8.29 18.98
CA HIS A 101 -11.03 -8.36 17.53
C HIS A 101 -10.40 -7.08 17.00
N TYR A 102 -9.42 -7.20 16.10
CA TYR A 102 -8.68 -6.08 15.53
C TYR A 102 -9.03 -5.98 14.04
N PRO A 103 -9.97 -5.08 13.64
CA PRO A 103 -10.40 -5.00 12.25
C PRO A 103 -9.32 -4.46 11.31
N GLY A 104 -8.35 -3.70 11.82
CA GLY A 104 -7.27 -3.12 11.02
C GLY A 104 -7.79 -2.26 9.87
N ALA A 105 -8.74 -1.37 10.15
CA ALA A 105 -9.41 -0.60 9.11
C ALA A 105 -8.43 0.36 8.43
N ASN A 106 -7.78 1.23 9.20
CA ASN A 106 -6.72 2.08 8.69
C ASN A 106 -5.47 1.24 8.41
N ASP A 107 -5.15 0.30 9.30
CA ASP A 107 -3.93 -0.50 9.31
C ASP A 107 -4.21 -2.00 9.00
N ASN A 108 -4.15 -2.45 7.75
CA ASN A 108 -3.96 -1.64 6.54
C ASN A 108 -5.00 -1.95 5.46
N ALA A 109 -6.26 -2.15 5.87
CA ALA A 109 -7.35 -2.32 4.90
C ALA A 109 -7.49 -1.10 3.96
N THR A 110 -7.19 0.12 4.43
CA THR A 110 -7.17 1.31 3.56
C THR A 110 -6.14 1.21 2.43
N GLY A 111 -4.90 0.80 2.71
CA GLY A 111 -3.86 0.63 1.70
C GLY A 111 -4.25 -0.42 0.66
N VAL A 112 -4.75 -1.57 1.10
CA VAL A 112 -5.19 -2.66 0.22
C VAL A 112 -6.39 -2.25 -0.64
N ALA A 113 -7.39 -1.60 -0.05
CA ALA A 113 -8.57 -1.15 -0.79
C ALA A 113 -8.20 -0.09 -1.85
N VAL A 114 -7.31 0.85 -1.51
CA VAL A 114 -6.78 1.84 -2.47
C VAL A 114 -5.97 1.17 -3.57
N MET A 115 -5.12 0.19 -3.25
CA MET A 115 -4.35 -0.58 -4.22
C MET A 115 -5.26 -1.27 -5.25
N MET A 116 -6.32 -1.95 -4.79
CA MET A 116 -7.31 -2.59 -5.66
C MET A 116 -8.11 -1.57 -6.50
N ASP A 117 -8.41 -0.39 -5.93
CA ASP A 117 -9.08 0.68 -6.67
C ASP A 117 -8.19 1.30 -7.76
N ILE A 118 -6.90 1.48 -7.50
CA ILE A 118 -5.91 1.89 -8.51
C ILE A 118 -5.89 0.86 -9.64
N ALA A 119 -5.79 -0.44 -9.33
CA ALA A 119 -5.82 -1.51 -10.34
C ALA A 119 -7.07 -1.43 -11.24
N ARG A 120 -8.25 -1.19 -10.66
CA ARG A 120 -9.49 -0.98 -11.43
C ARG A 120 -9.45 0.27 -12.31
N ARG A 121 -8.89 1.38 -11.81
CA ARG A 121 -8.77 2.64 -12.57
C ARG A 121 -7.79 2.56 -13.73
N LEU A 122 -6.76 1.72 -13.61
CA LEU A 122 -5.78 1.50 -14.69
C LEU A 122 -6.27 0.54 -15.78
N LYS A 123 -7.47 -0.05 -15.63
CA LYS A 123 -8.07 -0.92 -16.65
C LYS A 123 -8.22 -0.15 -17.97
N GLY A 124 -7.70 -0.71 -19.06
CA GLY A 124 -7.77 -0.11 -20.40
C GLY A 124 -6.84 1.09 -20.63
N ILE A 125 -6.12 1.58 -19.62
CA ILE A 125 -5.12 2.64 -19.80
C ILE A 125 -3.83 2.04 -20.37
N GLN A 126 -3.29 2.66 -21.42
CA GLN A 126 -1.99 2.33 -21.99
C GLN A 126 -0.87 2.86 -21.11
N LEU A 127 0.15 2.04 -20.87
CA LEU A 127 1.30 2.38 -20.01
C LEU A 127 2.60 1.94 -20.66
N ASP A 128 3.67 2.70 -20.40
CA ASP A 128 5.03 2.42 -20.88
C ASP A 128 5.84 1.52 -19.93
N ARG A 129 5.24 1.14 -18.80
CA ARG A 129 5.83 0.31 -17.74
C ARG A 129 4.80 -0.69 -17.22
N ASN A 130 5.27 -1.85 -16.80
CA ASN A 130 4.45 -2.74 -16.00
C ASN A 130 4.12 -2.08 -14.65
N ILE A 131 2.90 -2.28 -14.16
CA ILE A 131 2.53 -1.96 -12.78
C ILE A 131 2.30 -3.28 -12.07
N VAL A 132 3.13 -3.57 -11.08
CA VAL A 132 3.04 -4.80 -10.28
C VAL A 132 2.47 -4.46 -8.92
N PHE A 133 1.28 -4.95 -8.64
CA PHE A 133 0.62 -4.83 -7.34
C PHE A 133 1.04 -6.01 -6.47
N VAL A 134 1.47 -5.72 -5.24
CA VAL A 134 1.91 -6.74 -4.29
C VAL A 134 1.20 -6.50 -2.97
N ALA A 135 0.14 -7.27 -2.73
CA ALA A 135 -0.47 -7.33 -1.42
C ALA A 135 0.39 -8.23 -0.53
N THR A 136 1.13 -7.61 0.38
CA THR A 136 2.12 -8.29 1.22
C THR A 136 1.47 -8.92 2.45
N ASP A 137 2.05 -10.02 2.91
CA ASP A 137 1.66 -10.73 4.13
C ASP A 137 2.81 -10.69 5.16
N ALA A 138 2.48 -10.89 6.43
CA ALA A 138 3.42 -10.89 7.54
C ALA A 138 4.28 -9.61 7.66
N GLU A 139 3.69 -8.44 7.38
CA GLU A 139 4.32 -7.12 7.61
C GLU A 139 4.48 -6.88 9.11
N GLU A 140 3.40 -7.11 9.86
CA GLU A 140 3.27 -6.88 11.31
C GLU A 140 4.27 -7.71 12.13
N LYS A 141 4.84 -8.74 11.50
CA LYS A 141 5.81 -9.67 12.09
C LYS A 141 7.25 -9.37 11.67
N GLY A 142 7.46 -8.27 10.94
CA GLY A 142 8.77 -7.80 10.54
C GLY A 142 9.00 -7.76 9.02
N LEU A 143 8.02 -7.28 8.25
CA LEU A 143 8.13 -7.00 6.80
C LEU A 143 8.44 -8.25 5.97
N HIS A 144 7.98 -9.43 6.39
CA HIS A 144 8.42 -10.68 5.78
C HIS A 144 7.96 -10.84 4.33
N GLY A 145 6.74 -10.39 4.02
CA GLY A 145 6.21 -10.38 2.65
C GLY A 145 7.04 -9.53 1.70
N ALA A 146 7.33 -8.28 2.06
CA ALA A 146 8.17 -7.42 1.22
C ALA A 146 9.62 -7.91 1.12
N LYS A 147 10.20 -8.45 2.21
CA LYS A 147 11.54 -9.06 2.16
C LYS A 147 11.59 -10.24 1.18
N HIS A 148 10.58 -11.11 1.23
CA HIS A 148 10.48 -12.24 0.30
C HIS A 148 10.35 -11.75 -1.14
N TYR A 149 9.43 -10.81 -1.41
CA TYR A 149 9.23 -10.29 -2.76
C TYR A 149 10.49 -9.60 -3.33
N VAL A 150 11.17 -8.77 -2.54
CA VAL A 150 12.44 -8.14 -2.94
C VAL A 150 13.53 -9.17 -3.22
N ALA A 151 13.58 -10.26 -2.45
CA ALA A 151 14.52 -11.34 -2.73
C ALA A 151 14.20 -12.08 -4.05
N GLN A 152 12.91 -12.19 -4.43
CA GLN A 152 12.50 -12.77 -5.71
C GLN A 152 12.82 -11.87 -6.91
N ILE A 153 12.78 -10.54 -6.73
CA ILE A 153 13.22 -9.59 -7.77
C ILE A 153 14.71 -9.79 -8.08
N GLY A 154 15.54 -10.02 -7.06
CA GLY A 154 16.99 -10.14 -7.25
C GLY A 154 17.59 -8.87 -7.85
N ASP A 155 18.27 -9.00 -8.99
CA ASP A 155 18.91 -7.90 -9.72
C ASP A 155 18.01 -7.31 -10.83
N ASP A 156 16.77 -7.80 -10.98
CA ASP A 156 15.86 -7.30 -12.01
C ASP A 156 15.56 -5.81 -11.79
N PRO A 157 15.60 -4.98 -12.85
CA PRO A 157 15.42 -3.55 -12.70
C PRO A 157 14.00 -3.23 -12.25
N VAL A 158 13.87 -2.37 -11.24
CA VAL A 158 12.59 -1.81 -10.76
C VAL A 158 12.73 -0.29 -10.76
N PHE A 159 11.79 0.42 -11.39
CA PHE A 159 11.83 1.89 -11.42
C PHE A 159 11.65 2.46 -10.02
N MET A 160 10.64 1.96 -9.29
CA MET A 160 10.42 2.31 -7.89
C MET A 160 9.39 1.39 -7.22
N ASN A 161 9.36 1.47 -5.89
CA ASN A 161 8.24 1.03 -5.06
C ASN A 161 7.32 2.20 -4.66
N ILE A 162 6.02 2.00 -4.67
CA ILE A 162 5.03 2.88 -4.04
C ILE A 162 4.35 2.07 -2.95
N ASN A 163 4.63 2.39 -1.69
CA ASN A 163 4.03 1.72 -0.54
C ASN A 163 2.84 2.51 0.01
N LEU A 164 1.74 1.81 0.25
CA LEU A 164 0.46 2.36 0.70
C LEU A 164 0.15 1.81 2.09
N ASP A 165 0.19 2.69 3.09
CA ASP A 165 0.00 2.27 4.47
C ASP A 165 -0.72 3.33 5.31
N MET A 166 -1.80 2.93 5.97
CA MET A 166 -2.63 3.80 6.79
C MET A 166 -3.06 5.07 6.06
N LEU A 167 -3.92 4.94 5.05
CA LEU A 167 -4.34 6.05 4.18
C LEU A 167 -5.57 6.83 4.68
N SER A 168 -6.08 6.54 5.88
CA SER A 168 -7.20 7.28 6.46
C SER A 168 -6.77 8.67 6.91
N ILE A 169 -7.37 9.71 6.31
CA ILE A 169 -7.01 11.09 6.60
C ILE A 169 -7.71 11.60 7.87
N GLN A 170 -6.89 11.86 8.88
CA GLN A 170 -7.31 12.42 10.16
C GLN A 170 -7.57 13.95 10.07
N LYS A 171 -7.76 14.61 11.23
CA LYS A 171 -8.29 15.98 11.36
C LYS A 171 -7.65 17.08 10.50
N ARG A 172 -6.38 16.94 10.10
CA ARG A 172 -5.63 17.99 9.37
C ARG A 172 -5.81 17.96 7.85
N ASN A 173 -6.60 17.03 7.31
CA ASN A 173 -6.78 16.88 5.87
C ASN A 173 -5.45 16.77 5.10
N THR A 174 -4.42 16.20 5.73
CA THR A 174 -3.09 16.07 5.14
C THR A 174 -2.71 14.60 5.12
N LEU A 175 -2.35 14.09 3.94
CA LEU A 175 -1.60 12.86 3.77
C LEU A 175 -0.10 13.21 3.74
N TYR A 176 0.73 12.30 4.20
CA TYR A 176 2.17 12.47 4.17
C TYR A 176 2.80 11.44 3.24
N ALA A 177 3.90 11.82 2.61
CA ALA A 177 4.73 10.88 1.89
C ALA A 177 6.20 11.00 2.29
N LEU A 178 6.89 9.86 2.38
CA LEU A 178 8.35 9.79 2.46
C LEU A 178 8.87 9.20 1.15
N ALA A 179 9.65 9.98 0.41
CA ALA A 179 10.21 9.58 -0.88
C ALA A 179 11.73 9.49 -0.84
N SER A 180 12.29 8.66 -1.72
CA SER A 180 13.72 8.62 -2.02
C SER A 180 14.21 9.96 -2.57
N LYS A 181 15.45 10.35 -2.25
CA LYS A 181 15.98 11.68 -2.57
C LYS A 181 16.02 11.97 -4.07
N ASP A 182 16.20 10.94 -4.88
CA ASP A 182 16.29 11.03 -6.35
C ASP A 182 14.95 11.50 -6.95
N PHE A 183 13.84 11.35 -6.22
CA PHE A 183 12.52 11.84 -6.63
C PHE A 183 12.24 13.29 -6.19
N LYS A 184 13.25 14.01 -5.65
CA LYS A 184 13.09 15.40 -5.24
C LYS A 184 12.72 16.36 -6.39
N PRO A 185 13.25 16.23 -7.62
CA PRO A 185 12.80 17.03 -8.76
C PRO A 185 11.30 16.85 -9.05
N LEU A 186 10.76 15.66 -8.79
CA LEU A 186 9.35 15.32 -9.03
C LEU A 186 8.40 15.74 -7.90
N LYS A 187 8.88 16.41 -6.84
CA LYS A 187 8.08 16.82 -5.68
C LYS A 187 6.80 17.56 -6.08
N THR A 188 6.94 18.59 -6.92
CA THR A 188 5.81 19.43 -7.35
C THR A 188 4.83 18.64 -8.21
N GLN A 189 5.31 17.75 -9.08
CA GLN A 189 4.48 16.87 -9.90
C GLN A 189 3.66 15.90 -9.05
N ILE A 190 4.26 15.36 -7.99
CA ILE A 190 3.59 14.44 -7.05
C ILE A 190 2.55 15.20 -6.21
N GLU A 191 2.93 16.34 -5.62
CA GLU A 191 2.02 17.14 -4.79
C GLU A 191 0.87 17.73 -5.61
N SER A 192 1.07 18.05 -6.89
CA SER A 192 0.02 18.62 -7.75
C SER A 192 -1.14 17.66 -8.02
N GLN A 193 -0.94 16.34 -7.88
CA GLN A 193 -2.02 15.35 -7.98
C GLN A 193 -3.04 15.46 -6.84
N PHE A 194 -2.69 16.16 -5.76
CA PHE A 194 -3.54 16.46 -4.62
C PHE A 194 -4.04 17.92 -4.63
N SER A 195 -3.64 18.73 -5.62
CA SER A 195 -4.15 20.10 -5.78
C SER A 195 -5.67 20.10 -6.02
N ASN A 196 -6.36 21.09 -5.46
CA ASN A 196 -7.81 21.25 -5.56
C ASN A 196 -8.64 20.10 -4.96
N GLN A 197 -8.05 19.28 -4.07
CA GLN A 197 -8.77 18.27 -3.30
C GLN A 197 -8.99 18.72 -1.85
N LEU A 198 -9.88 18.05 -1.12
CA LEU A 198 -10.02 18.27 0.32
C LEU A 198 -8.75 17.82 1.06
N VAL A 199 -8.10 16.77 0.55
CA VAL A 199 -6.88 16.19 1.10
C VAL A 199 -5.66 16.76 0.39
N GLN A 200 -4.74 17.35 1.17
CA GLN A 200 -3.44 17.81 0.68
C GLN A 200 -2.37 16.76 0.91
N LEU A 201 -1.31 16.76 0.11
CA LEU A 201 -0.12 15.93 0.30
C LEU A 201 1.07 16.79 0.76
N THR A 202 1.82 16.31 1.74
CA THR A 202 3.15 16.86 2.07
C THR A 202 4.21 15.80 1.87
N VAL A 203 5.15 16.03 0.94
CA VAL A 203 6.24 15.10 0.64
C VAL A 203 7.51 15.45 1.42
N PHE A 204 8.12 14.44 2.04
CA PHE A 204 9.42 14.49 2.70
C PHE A 204 10.44 13.61 1.99
N PHE A 205 11.70 14.00 2.10
CA PHE A 205 12.86 13.21 1.62
C PHE A 205 13.80 12.82 2.77
N SER A 206 13.30 12.89 4.01
CA SER A 206 14.05 12.63 5.22
C SER A 206 13.11 12.18 6.33
N SER A 207 13.26 10.93 6.77
CA SER A 207 12.54 10.34 7.91
C SER A 207 12.61 11.27 9.14
N LYS A 208 13.80 11.80 9.48
CA LYS A 208 13.99 12.75 10.59
C LYS A 208 13.18 14.05 10.44
N ARG A 209 13.03 14.58 9.22
CA ARG A 209 12.22 15.80 8.98
C ARG A 209 10.73 15.51 9.11
N MET A 210 10.28 14.37 8.58
CA MET A 210 8.91 13.91 8.72
C MET A 210 8.56 13.67 10.19
N ALA A 211 9.39 12.93 10.93
CA ALA A 211 9.25 12.68 12.36
C ALA A 211 9.11 13.97 13.17
N ARG A 212 9.94 14.98 12.90
CA ARG A 212 9.83 16.30 13.56
C ARG A 212 8.52 17.00 13.23
N LYS A 213 8.09 17.01 11.97
CA LYS A 213 6.82 17.65 11.55
C LYS A 213 5.62 16.99 12.21
N LEU A 214 5.64 15.68 12.37
CA LEU A 214 4.59 14.88 12.99
C LEU A 214 4.67 14.86 14.52
N ASN A 215 5.66 15.53 15.13
CA ASN A 215 5.93 15.46 16.56
C ASN A 215 6.11 14.01 17.07
N ALA A 216 6.75 13.18 16.24
CA ALA A 216 7.00 11.76 16.48
C ALA A 216 8.49 11.42 16.36
N PRO A 217 9.38 12.05 17.15
CA PRO A 217 10.83 11.92 16.98
C PRO A 217 11.38 10.50 17.20
N LYS A 218 10.60 9.61 17.82
CA LYS A 218 10.96 8.21 18.07
C LYS A 218 10.62 7.27 16.90
N ILE A 219 9.80 7.70 15.94
CA ILE A 219 9.41 6.88 14.80
C ILE A 219 10.43 7.05 13.68
N ASP A 220 10.99 5.94 13.21
CA ASP A 220 11.78 5.93 11.98
C ASP A 220 10.88 5.57 10.79
N TRP A 221 10.35 6.60 10.14
CA TRP A 221 9.51 6.47 8.95
C TRP A 221 10.19 5.77 7.77
N LEU A 222 11.54 5.67 7.76
CA LEU A 222 12.24 4.90 6.74
C LEU A 222 12.02 3.39 6.90
N ARG A 223 11.75 2.93 8.12
CA ARG A 223 11.61 1.51 8.50
C ARG A 223 10.18 1.15 8.91
N ALA A 224 9.25 2.07 8.69
CA ALA A 224 7.91 1.99 9.24
C ALA A 224 6.96 1.08 8.46
N SER A 225 7.33 0.61 7.27
CA SER A 225 6.48 -0.25 6.44
C SER A 225 7.30 -0.95 5.34
N ASP A 226 6.60 -1.62 4.44
CA ASP A 226 7.12 -2.49 3.38
C ASP A 226 8.00 -1.81 2.31
N HIS A 227 8.08 -0.47 2.26
CA HIS A 227 9.07 0.22 1.43
C HIS A 227 10.51 0.00 1.90
N TYR A 228 10.72 -0.38 3.17
CA TYR A 228 12.06 -0.49 3.73
C TYR A 228 12.92 -1.60 3.11
N PRO A 229 12.41 -2.83 2.85
CA PRO A 229 13.12 -3.84 2.05
C PRO A 229 13.55 -3.34 0.67
N PHE A 230 12.70 -2.59 -0.04
CA PHE A 230 13.05 -2.00 -1.34
C PHE A 230 14.19 -0.97 -1.19
N HIS A 231 14.09 -0.08 -0.21
CA HIS A 231 15.16 0.86 0.10
C HIS A 231 16.49 0.15 0.40
N ARG A 232 16.45 -0.96 1.14
CA ARG A 232 17.62 -1.79 1.46
C ARG A 232 18.25 -2.43 0.23
N ALA A 233 17.44 -2.78 -0.77
CA ALA A 233 17.89 -3.26 -2.08
C ALA A 233 18.24 -2.12 -3.05
N LYS A 234 18.29 -0.87 -2.58
CA LYS A 234 18.57 0.33 -3.39
C LYS A 234 17.54 0.62 -4.49
N ILE A 235 16.33 0.07 -4.34
CA ILE A 235 15.19 0.43 -5.19
C ILE A 235 14.58 1.71 -4.60
N PRO A 236 14.41 2.78 -5.41
CA PRO A 236 13.75 4.00 -4.95
C PRO A 236 12.31 3.73 -4.51
N PHE A 237 11.79 4.55 -3.60
CA PHE A 237 10.45 4.38 -3.08
C PHE A 237 9.70 5.70 -2.83
N ILE A 238 8.37 5.62 -2.80
CA ILE A 238 7.48 6.57 -2.13
C ILE A 238 6.58 5.79 -1.16
N TYR A 239 6.69 6.10 0.13
CA TYR A 239 5.76 5.66 1.16
C TYR A 239 4.66 6.72 1.31
N PHE A 240 3.39 6.33 1.26
CA PHE A 240 2.24 7.17 1.59
C PHE A 240 1.61 6.71 2.90
N GLY A 241 1.34 7.65 3.82
CA GLY A 241 0.60 7.36 5.04
C GLY A 241 0.08 8.59 5.77
N SER A 242 -0.89 8.36 6.65
CA SER A 242 -1.60 9.40 7.42
C SER A 242 -0.79 10.00 8.58
N GLY A 243 0.36 9.39 8.90
CA GLY A 243 1.22 9.81 10.01
C GLY A 243 0.84 9.09 11.30
N LEU A 244 0.65 9.85 12.39
CA LEU A 244 0.22 9.26 13.66
C LEU A 244 -1.29 8.99 13.65
N ASP A 245 -1.67 7.78 14.06
CA ASP A 245 -3.05 7.43 14.36
C ASP A 245 -3.17 7.00 15.83
N LYS A 246 -4.18 7.53 16.51
CA LYS A 246 -4.49 7.19 17.90
C LYS A 246 -5.13 5.80 18.05
N ASN A 247 -5.67 5.26 16.96
CA ASN A 247 -6.35 3.96 16.94
C ASN A 247 -5.43 2.82 16.46
N HIS A 248 -4.19 3.11 16.05
CA HIS A 248 -3.24 2.12 15.55
C HIS A 248 -3.04 0.96 16.55
N HIS A 249 -3.05 -0.28 16.04
CA HIS A 249 -2.96 -1.52 16.82
C HIS A 249 -4.01 -1.66 17.93
N SER A 250 -5.19 -1.08 17.73
CA SER A 250 -6.29 -1.14 18.70
C SER A 250 -7.57 -1.69 18.07
N THR A 251 -8.51 -2.12 18.92
CA THR A 251 -9.84 -2.55 18.49
C THR A 251 -10.67 -1.38 17.90
N ASP A 252 -10.26 -0.13 18.17
CA ASP A 252 -10.87 1.07 17.62
C ASP A 252 -10.34 1.42 16.21
N ASP A 253 -9.41 0.64 15.66
CA ASP A 253 -9.09 0.72 14.23
C ASP A 253 -10.17 0.06 13.38
N SER A 254 -11.34 0.69 13.38
CA SER A 254 -12.59 0.18 12.84
C SER A 254 -13.12 1.07 11.70
N LEU A 255 -13.95 0.47 10.85
CA LEU A 255 -14.46 1.12 9.63
C LEU A 255 -15.21 2.44 9.90
N ASP A 256 -15.93 2.55 11.02
CA ASP A 256 -16.67 3.75 11.39
C ASP A 256 -15.77 4.96 11.67
N LYS A 257 -14.45 4.74 11.85
CA LYS A 257 -13.45 5.82 11.99
C LYS A 257 -12.91 6.30 10.65
N ILE A 258 -13.19 5.59 9.55
CA ILE A 258 -12.65 5.90 8.22
C ILE A 258 -13.55 6.88 7.49
N ASN A 259 -12.98 8.01 7.06
CA ASN A 259 -13.67 8.91 6.15
C ASN A 259 -13.53 8.41 4.71
N LEU A 260 -14.52 7.64 4.25
CA LEU A 260 -14.52 7.01 2.93
C LEU A 260 -14.50 8.00 1.76
N GLU A 261 -15.05 9.20 1.93
CA GLU A 261 -15.00 10.24 0.90
C GLU A 261 -13.57 10.74 0.70
N LYS A 262 -12.85 11.02 1.78
CA LYS A 262 -11.43 11.39 1.73
C LYS A 262 -10.57 10.25 1.21
N LEU A 263 -10.85 9.00 1.60
CA LEU A 263 -10.13 7.84 1.10
C LEU A 263 -10.29 7.69 -0.41
N ALA A 264 -11.50 7.92 -0.95
CA ALA A 264 -11.74 7.92 -2.39
C ALA A 264 -10.96 9.03 -3.12
N GLN A 265 -10.82 10.22 -2.51
CA GLN A 265 -9.96 11.29 -3.05
C GLN A 265 -8.49 10.88 -3.04
N VAL A 266 -7.99 10.32 -1.92
CA VAL A 266 -6.62 9.79 -1.82
C VAL A 266 -6.36 8.75 -2.91
N SER A 267 -7.28 7.79 -3.10
CA SER A 267 -7.17 6.77 -4.15
C SER A 267 -7.02 7.39 -5.55
N LYS A 268 -7.87 8.37 -5.86
CA LYS A 268 -7.83 9.08 -7.14
C LYS A 268 -6.51 9.83 -7.32
N SER A 269 -6.04 10.55 -6.31
CA SER A 269 -4.80 11.32 -6.37
C SER A 269 -3.57 10.42 -6.48
N ILE A 270 -3.49 9.32 -5.73
CA ILE A 270 -2.40 8.34 -5.87
C ILE A 270 -2.45 7.68 -7.26
N THR A 271 -3.63 7.40 -7.83
CA THR A 271 -3.74 6.95 -9.23
C THR A 271 -3.11 7.96 -10.19
N GLY A 272 -3.36 9.26 -9.99
CA GLY A 272 -2.72 10.33 -10.75
C GLY A 272 -1.20 10.33 -10.61
N VAL A 273 -0.68 10.10 -9.40
CA VAL A 273 0.76 9.96 -9.17
C VAL A 273 1.32 8.78 -9.96
N VAL A 274 0.70 7.60 -9.86
CA VAL A 274 1.12 6.38 -10.59
C VAL A 274 1.15 6.64 -12.10
N LEU A 275 0.09 7.22 -12.67
CA LEU A 275 0.03 7.56 -14.08
C LEU A 275 1.13 8.55 -14.49
N SER A 276 1.35 9.59 -13.68
CA SER A 276 2.36 10.61 -13.97
C SER A 276 3.78 10.04 -13.95
N LEU A 277 4.03 9.02 -13.12
CA LEU A 277 5.34 8.36 -12.99
C LEU A 277 5.52 7.24 -14.01
N ALA A 278 4.43 6.58 -14.43
CA ALA A 278 4.47 5.55 -15.47
C ALA A 278 4.96 6.10 -16.82
N SER A 279 4.73 7.40 -17.09
CA SER A 279 5.18 8.10 -18.30
C SER A 279 6.55 8.79 -18.17
N VAL A 280 7.21 8.72 -17.02
CA VAL A 280 8.52 9.38 -16.81
C VAL A 280 9.65 8.53 -17.40
N ASN A 281 10.58 9.17 -18.12
CA ASN A 281 11.81 8.52 -18.56
C ASN A 281 12.85 8.53 -17.43
N ALA A 282 13.69 7.49 -17.38
CA ALA A 282 14.73 7.40 -16.34
C ALA A 282 15.77 8.54 -16.42
N SER A 283 15.86 9.24 -17.55
CA SER A 283 16.67 10.46 -17.71
C SER A 283 16.14 11.65 -16.91
N ASP A 284 14.85 11.68 -16.60
CA ASP A 284 14.16 12.86 -16.06
C ASP A 284 14.20 12.88 -14.51
N THR A 285 14.79 11.85 -13.90
CA THR A 285 15.00 11.72 -12.46
C THR A 285 16.42 12.09 -11.99
N ASN A 286 17.31 12.52 -12.90
CA ASN A 286 18.70 12.90 -12.61
C ASN A 286 18.92 14.41 -12.56
#